data_AF-A0A848P2S0-F1
#
_entry.id   AF-A0A848P2S0-F1
#
_cell.length_a   1.000
_cell.length_b   1.000
_cell.length_c   1.000
_cell.angle_alpha   90.00
_cell.angle_beta   90.00
_cell.angle_gamma   90.00
#
_symmetry.space_group_name_H-M   'P 1'
#
loop_
_entity.id
_entity.type
_entity.pdbx_description
1 polymer ?
#
loop_
_entity_poly.entity_id
_entity_poly.type
_entity_poly.pdbx_seq_one_letter_code
_entity_poly.pdbx_strand_id
1 'polypeptide(L)'
;MRVLIVKVSSLGDVVHCTPVVADILRAYPDAEIDWVVEEGFAGMVRIVRGVQGVIPFALRRWRKSLGSGKTWGEMAAFRRALRAKSYDAVLDTQGLIKTALVAAQARLTPSGFVAGFGNRTDGAGYEPLAKLFYQRKIVMEPRVHVVERSRRMVAEALGYTLPASIDFGLQPSAALSFAMPRPYVALVHATSRADKGWPQAAWVDVARELLARDYAIALPWGSETERRTSEAIREAIIAAVPGTVGRVVIPPRMSLPDVTAFLDQATAVVGVDTGLVHIAAALCKPTVALYNFTTAWRTGGYWTPNVHDLGSAEAHPTSAQALDAMRALGVL
;
A
#
# COMPACT_ATOMS: atom_id res chain seq x y z
N MET A 1 8.55 20.00 15.95
CA MET A 1 8.07 18.77 16.64
C MET A 1 8.66 17.57 15.93
N ARG A 2 9.10 16.52 16.64
CA ARG A 2 9.60 15.28 16.03
C ARG A 2 8.64 14.12 16.24
N VAL A 3 8.23 13.49 15.15
CA VAL A 3 7.27 12.39 15.14
C VAL A 3 7.92 11.15 14.55
N LEU A 4 7.69 10.00 15.19
CA LEU A 4 8.04 8.69 14.65
C LEU A 4 6.77 7.90 14.31
N ILE A 5 6.57 7.56 13.06
CA ILE A 5 5.50 6.64 12.64
C ILE A 5 6.04 5.21 12.66
N VAL A 6 5.35 4.29 13.35
CA VAL A 6 5.64 2.86 13.33
C VAL A 6 4.53 2.14 12.58
N LYS A 7 4.81 1.84 11.32
CA LYS A 7 3.92 1.08 10.41
C LYS A 7 4.77 0.24 9.49
N VAL A 8 4.90 -1.05 9.82
CA VAL A 8 5.90 -1.92 9.18
C VAL A 8 5.35 -2.80 8.07
N SER A 9 4.04 -3.12 8.05
CA SER A 9 3.43 -4.01 7.07
C SER A 9 1.90 -3.96 7.10
N SER A 10 1.18 -4.45 6.09
CA SER A 10 1.61 -4.87 4.74
C SER A 10 1.77 -3.68 3.78
N LEU A 11 2.13 -3.90 2.49
CA LEU A 11 2.30 -2.81 1.52
C LEU A 11 1.05 -1.93 1.41
N GLY A 12 -0.14 -2.54 1.28
CA GLY A 12 -1.40 -1.79 1.26
C GLY A 12 -1.61 -0.98 2.53
N ASP A 13 -1.33 -1.56 3.70
CA ASP A 13 -1.45 -0.83 4.97
C ASP A 13 -0.43 0.31 5.12
N VAL A 14 0.76 0.19 4.51
CA VAL A 14 1.76 1.26 4.47
C VAL A 14 1.25 2.41 3.61
N VAL A 15 0.74 2.12 2.41
CA VAL A 15 0.16 3.12 1.49
C VAL A 15 -1.05 3.81 2.13
N HIS A 16 -1.97 3.05 2.73
CA HIS A 16 -3.13 3.61 3.43
C HIS A 16 -2.78 4.49 4.64
N CYS A 17 -1.56 4.38 5.15
CA CYS A 17 -1.09 5.19 6.28
C CYS A 17 -0.40 6.49 5.82
N THR A 18 -0.01 6.63 4.54
CA THR A 18 0.71 7.82 4.09
C THR A 18 -0.05 9.14 4.27
N PRO A 19 -1.40 9.21 4.23
CA PRO A 19 -2.11 10.46 4.50
C PRO A 19 -1.87 11.06 5.88
N VAL A 20 -1.47 10.24 6.85
CA VAL A 20 -1.07 10.71 8.19
C VAL A 20 0.04 11.74 8.11
N VAL A 21 0.99 11.59 7.17
CA VAL A 21 2.12 12.53 7.02
C VAL A 21 1.62 13.91 6.61
N ALA A 22 0.75 13.97 5.60
CA ALA A 22 0.16 15.22 5.14
C ALA A 22 -0.73 15.87 6.21
N ASP A 23 -1.50 15.08 6.97
CA ASP A 23 -2.34 15.57 8.05
C ASP A 23 -1.51 16.17 9.19
N ILE A 24 -0.42 15.50 9.60
CA ILE A 24 0.51 16.03 10.61
C ILE A 24 1.11 17.36 10.14
N LEU A 25 1.61 17.43 8.90
CA LEU A 25 2.25 18.65 8.39
C LEU A 25 1.27 19.81 8.20
N ARG A 26 -0.02 19.52 7.96
CA ARG A 26 -1.05 20.57 7.95
C ARG A 26 -1.28 21.17 9.33
N ALA A 27 -1.26 20.35 10.38
CA ALA A 27 -1.42 20.81 11.76
C ALA A 27 -0.11 21.39 12.35
N TYR A 28 1.03 20.87 11.93
CA TYR A 28 2.36 21.17 12.43
C TYR A 28 3.34 21.30 11.25
N PRO A 29 3.40 22.46 10.58
CA PRO A 29 4.19 22.65 9.36
C PRO A 29 5.68 22.32 9.49
N ASP A 30 6.26 22.57 10.67
CA ASP A 30 7.67 22.30 10.98
C ASP A 30 7.90 20.92 11.63
N ALA A 31 6.97 19.96 11.46
CA ALA A 31 7.15 18.62 11.98
C ALA A 31 8.22 17.86 11.17
N GLU A 32 9.18 17.27 11.88
CA GLU A 32 10.09 16.27 11.34
C GLU A 32 9.50 14.88 11.61
N ILE A 33 9.26 14.12 10.55
CA ILE A 33 8.59 12.82 10.55
C ILE A 33 9.59 11.75 10.08
N ASP A 34 9.95 10.87 11.00
CA ASP A 34 10.65 9.63 10.69
C ASP A 34 9.65 8.46 10.65
N TRP A 35 9.94 7.42 9.88
CA TRP A 35 9.06 6.27 9.70
C TRP A 35 9.82 4.95 9.79
N VAL A 36 9.42 4.08 10.72
CA VAL A 36 9.88 2.68 10.79
C VAL A 36 9.00 1.77 9.93
N VAL A 37 9.62 1.12 8.95
CA VAL A 37 8.91 0.26 7.98
C VAL A 37 9.71 -1.00 7.67
N GLU A 38 9.06 -2.12 7.30
CA GLU A 38 9.81 -3.28 6.78
C GLU A 38 10.68 -2.88 5.59
N GLU A 39 11.91 -3.40 5.52
CA GLU A 39 12.92 -3.01 4.52
C GLU A 39 12.44 -3.12 3.07
N GLY A 40 11.60 -4.11 2.77
CA GLY A 40 11.02 -4.32 1.45
C GLY A 40 10.06 -3.20 1.02
N PHE A 41 9.56 -2.40 1.97
CA PHE A 41 8.67 -1.27 1.72
C PHE A 41 9.36 0.10 1.95
N ALA A 42 10.64 0.12 2.33
CA ALA A 42 11.35 1.36 2.60
C ALA A 42 11.39 2.31 1.38
N GLY A 43 11.51 1.76 0.17
CA GLY A 43 11.45 2.55 -1.06
C GLY A 43 10.12 3.30 -1.24
N MET A 44 9.00 2.67 -0.90
CA MET A 44 7.67 3.29 -0.95
C MET A 44 7.57 4.49 0.01
N VAL A 45 8.07 4.33 1.24
CA VAL A 45 8.01 5.41 2.23
C VAL A 45 8.92 6.58 1.87
N ARG A 46 10.06 6.35 1.21
CA ARG A 46 10.98 7.42 0.78
C ARG A 46 10.37 8.40 -0.22
N ILE A 47 9.36 7.99 -0.99
CA ILE A 47 8.70 8.86 -1.96
C ILE A 47 7.44 9.54 -1.40
N VAL A 48 7.19 9.43 -0.08
CA VAL A 48 6.10 10.13 0.58
C VAL A 48 6.58 11.54 0.95
N ARG A 49 5.93 12.55 0.39
CA ARG A 49 6.20 13.97 0.67
C ARG A 49 6.12 14.23 2.17
N GLY A 50 7.19 14.81 2.69
CA GLY A 50 7.25 15.20 4.09
C GLY A 50 7.72 14.11 5.06
N VAL A 51 8.13 12.93 4.58
CA VAL A 51 8.92 11.99 5.36
C VAL A 51 10.40 12.35 5.24
N GLN A 52 11.05 12.67 6.36
CA GLN A 52 12.46 13.07 6.40
C GLN A 52 13.40 11.88 6.64
N GLY A 53 12.96 10.88 7.40
CA GLY A 53 13.78 9.71 7.73
C GLY A 53 13.02 8.40 7.56
N VAL A 54 13.67 7.41 6.94
CA VAL A 54 13.14 6.05 6.85
C VAL A 54 14.08 5.11 7.60
N ILE A 55 13.54 4.37 8.57
CA ILE A 55 14.29 3.45 9.43
C ILE A 55 13.88 2.01 9.06
N PRO A 56 14.68 1.29 8.24
CA PRO A 56 14.32 -0.05 7.80
C PRO A 56 14.33 -1.05 8.95
N PHE A 57 13.24 -1.80 9.07
CA PHE A 57 13.05 -2.92 9.99
C PHE A 57 13.09 -4.22 9.19
N ALA A 58 13.83 -5.24 9.65
CA ALA A 58 13.99 -6.47 8.88
C ALA A 58 13.62 -7.72 9.68
N LEU A 59 12.57 -7.63 10.51
CA LEU A 59 12.18 -8.70 11.43
C LEU A 59 11.91 -10.02 10.72
N ARG A 60 11.30 -9.98 9.52
CA ARG A 60 11.04 -11.19 8.72
C ARG A 60 12.34 -11.94 8.37
N ARG A 61 13.42 -11.21 8.10
CA ARG A 61 14.75 -11.80 7.83
C ARG A 61 15.44 -12.20 9.13
N TRP A 62 15.47 -11.31 10.13
CA TRP A 62 16.15 -11.57 11.40
C TRP A 62 15.62 -12.82 12.11
N ARG A 63 14.30 -13.05 12.10
CA ARG A 63 13.67 -14.24 12.69
C ARG A 63 14.18 -15.57 12.10
N LYS A 64 14.70 -15.56 10.87
CA LYS A 64 15.27 -16.77 10.21
C LYS A 64 16.71 -17.08 10.65
N SER A 65 17.35 -16.18 11.39
CA SER A 65 18.80 -16.27 11.69
C SER A 65 19.16 -15.62 13.04
N LEU A 66 18.33 -15.81 14.07
CA LEU A 66 18.53 -15.22 15.41
C LEU A 66 19.79 -15.74 16.14
N GLY A 67 20.37 -16.86 15.72
CA GLY A 67 21.67 -17.34 16.23
C GLY A 67 22.89 -16.64 15.63
N SER A 68 22.72 -15.79 14.61
CA SER A 68 23.83 -15.17 13.89
C SER A 68 24.28 -13.85 14.54
N GLY A 69 25.58 -13.71 14.82
CA GLY A 69 26.18 -12.45 15.28
C GLY A 69 25.93 -11.27 14.31
N LYS A 70 25.81 -11.55 13.01
CA LYS A 70 25.43 -10.54 11.99
C LYS A 70 24.03 -10.00 12.26
N THR A 71 23.05 -10.86 12.52
CA THR A 71 21.66 -10.47 12.83
C THR A 71 21.61 -9.61 14.09
N TRP A 72 22.36 -9.97 15.13
CA TRP A 72 22.46 -9.14 16.34
C TRP A 72 23.09 -7.78 16.07
N GLY A 73 24.14 -7.73 15.22
CA GLY A 73 24.74 -6.49 14.76
C GLY A 73 23.75 -5.58 14.00
N GLU A 74 22.95 -6.15 13.10
CA GLU A 74 21.88 -5.45 12.37
C GLU A 74 20.78 -4.92 13.33
N MET A 75 20.34 -5.74 14.29
CA MET A 75 19.35 -5.32 15.30
C MET A 75 19.89 -4.21 16.20
N ALA A 76 21.18 -4.28 16.57
CA ALA A 76 21.84 -3.23 17.34
C ALA A 76 21.96 -1.94 16.52
N ALA A 77 22.30 -2.03 15.23
CA ALA A 77 22.34 -0.88 14.32
C ALA A 77 20.95 -0.24 14.16
N PHE A 78 19.90 -1.06 13.98
CA PHE A 78 18.51 -0.59 13.96
C PHE A 78 18.14 0.14 15.25
N ARG A 79 18.45 -0.44 16.42
CA ARG A 79 18.18 0.21 17.71
C ARG A 79 18.93 1.54 17.87
N ARG A 80 20.19 1.62 17.41
CA ARG A 80 20.95 2.88 17.40
C ARG A 80 20.28 3.92 16.51
N ALA A 81 19.87 3.56 15.29
CA ALA A 81 19.17 4.46 14.38
C ALA A 81 17.83 4.94 14.97
N LEU A 82 17.04 4.02 15.53
CA LEU A 82 15.77 4.32 16.20
C LEU A 82 15.92 5.29 17.38
N ARG A 83 17.06 5.27 18.08
CA ARG A 83 17.34 6.10 19.25
C ARG A 83 18.25 7.29 18.96
N ALA A 84 18.59 7.53 17.68
CA ALA A 84 19.47 8.63 17.28
C ALA A 84 18.85 10.01 17.51
N LYS A 85 17.52 10.10 17.45
CA LYS A 85 16.74 11.30 17.76
C LYS A 85 15.83 11.05 18.97
N SER A 86 15.47 12.13 19.66
CA SER A 86 14.34 12.10 20.60
C SER A 86 13.06 12.57 19.92
N TYR A 87 11.97 11.85 20.14
CA TYR A 87 10.66 12.13 19.56
C TYR A 87 9.69 12.71 20.59
N ASP A 88 8.89 13.68 20.15
CA ASP A 88 7.77 14.23 20.91
C ASP A 88 6.55 13.29 20.84
N ALA A 89 6.41 12.55 19.75
CA ALA A 89 5.39 11.53 19.60
C ALA A 89 5.90 10.32 18.82
N VAL A 90 5.60 9.12 19.33
CA VAL A 90 5.81 7.85 18.62
C VAL A 90 4.45 7.22 18.39
N LEU A 91 4.07 7.01 17.13
CA LEU A 91 2.73 6.63 16.71
C LEU A 91 2.75 5.21 16.13
N ASP A 92 2.35 4.22 16.93
CA ASP A 92 2.12 2.85 16.44
C ASP A 92 0.75 2.74 15.79
N THR A 93 0.73 2.88 14.46
CA THR A 93 -0.45 2.78 13.60
C THR A 93 -0.66 1.34 13.09
N GLN A 94 -0.02 0.34 13.71
CA GLN A 94 -0.16 -1.07 13.35
C GLN A 94 -0.94 -1.87 14.40
N GLY A 95 -0.62 -1.73 15.68
CA GLY A 95 -1.35 -2.38 16.78
C GLY A 95 -0.95 -3.84 17.06
N LEU A 96 0.30 -4.19 16.79
CA LEU A 96 0.87 -5.52 17.09
C LEU A 96 1.96 -5.39 18.16
N ILE A 97 2.18 -6.42 18.97
CA ILE A 97 3.18 -6.45 20.04
C ILE A 97 4.57 -6.15 19.50
N LYS A 98 4.91 -6.73 18.34
CA LYS A 98 6.22 -6.50 17.69
C LYS A 98 6.45 -5.03 17.34
N THR A 99 5.42 -4.29 16.92
CA THR A 99 5.55 -2.86 16.60
C THR A 99 5.50 -2.03 17.85
N ALA A 100 4.72 -2.45 18.85
CA ALA A 100 4.62 -1.78 20.14
C ALA A 100 5.97 -1.83 20.88
N LEU A 101 6.68 -2.96 20.81
CA LEU A 101 8.05 -3.10 21.32
C LEU A 101 9.06 -2.23 20.58
N VAL A 102 8.89 -2.05 19.27
CA VAL A 102 9.72 -1.12 18.50
C VAL A 102 9.44 0.32 18.94
N ALA A 103 8.17 0.70 19.04
CA ALA A 103 7.75 2.02 19.47
C ALA A 103 8.27 2.35 20.88
N ALA A 104 8.17 1.41 21.83
CA ALA A 104 8.68 1.58 23.20
C ALA A 104 10.21 1.69 23.31
N GLN A 105 10.97 1.22 22.31
CA GLN A 105 12.43 1.33 22.30
C GLN A 105 12.92 2.70 21.79
N ALA A 106 12.05 3.49 21.13
CA ALA A 106 12.38 4.82 20.65
C ALA A 106 12.73 5.75 21.83
N ARG A 107 13.61 6.71 21.58
CA ARG A 107 13.96 7.71 22.59
C ARG A 107 12.92 8.82 22.57
N LEU A 108 12.32 9.12 23.71
CA LEU A 108 11.36 10.22 23.84
C LEU A 108 12.06 11.51 24.29
N THR A 109 11.45 12.66 24.01
CA THR A 109 11.72 13.91 24.76
C THR A 109 11.11 13.80 26.17
N PRO A 110 11.46 14.68 27.14
CA PRO A 110 10.88 14.63 28.48
C PRO A 110 9.35 14.68 28.52
N SER A 111 8.73 15.38 27.57
CA SER A 111 7.27 15.49 27.40
C SER A 111 6.72 14.56 26.31
N GLY A 112 7.56 13.70 25.73
CA GLY A 112 7.18 12.83 24.63
C GLY A 112 6.34 11.63 25.08
N PHE A 113 5.62 11.01 24.15
CA PHE A 113 4.79 9.84 24.43
C PHE A 113 4.77 8.83 23.28
N VAL A 114 4.41 7.59 23.62
CA VAL A 114 4.01 6.56 22.67
C VAL A 114 2.48 6.45 22.65
N ALA A 115 1.89 6.51 21.45
CA ALA A 115 0.48 6.30 21.21
C ALA A 115 0.23 5.12 20.27
N GLY A 116 -0.92 4.48 20.43
CA GLY A 116 -1.39 3.44 19.52
C GLY A 116 -2.83 3.04 19.81
N PHE A 117 -3.33 2.04 19.09
CA PHE A 117 -4.72 1.58 19.23
C PHE A 117 -5.00 0.96 20.61
N GLY A 118 -6.13 1.35 21.22
CA GLY A 118 -6.61 0.82 22.50
C GLY A 118 -7.47 -0.45 22.37
N ASN A 119 -8.01 -0.72 21.17
CA ASN A 119 -8.91 -1.83 20.90
C ASN A 119 -8.71 -2.45 19.50
N ARG A 120 -9.31 -3.63 19.31
CA ARG A 120 -9.44 -4.28 18.00
C ARG A 120 -10.53 -3.58 17.19
N THR A 121 -10.28 -3.44 15.89
CA THR A 121 -11.29 -3.05 14.89
C THR A 121 -11.49 -4.20 13.89
N ASP A 122 -12.62 -4.23 13.21
CA ASP A 122 -13.03 -5.32 12.33
C ASP A 122 -12.03 -5.53 11.19
N GLY A 123 -11.68 -6.79 10.93
CA GLY A 123 -10.76 -7.20 9.86
C GLY A 123 -9.30 -6.73 10.04
N ALA A 124 -8.96 -6.00 11.10
CA ALA A 124 -7.59 -5.53 11.34
C ALA A 124 -6.82 -6.49 12.27
N GLY A 125 -5.54 -6.72 11.95
CA GLY A 125 -4.63 -7.36 12.89
C GLY A 125 -4.51 -6.53 14.18
N TYR A 126 -4.72 -7.16 15.33
CA TYR A 126 -4.58 -6.51 16.63
C TYR A 126 -4.27 -7.53 17.73
N GLU A 127 -3.22 -7.25 18.49
CA GLU A 127 -2.80 -8.05 19.63
C GLU A 127 -3.05 -7.24 20.93
N PRO A 128 -4.00 -7.63 21.80
CA PRO A 128 -4.42 -6.80 22.94
C PRO A 128 -3.32 -6.38 23.91
N LEU A 129 -2.21 -7.13 23.99
CA LEU A 129 -1.07 -6.80 24.85
C LEU A 129 -0.22 -5.65 24.29
N ALA A 130 -0.37 -5.30 23.00
CA ALA A 130 0.32 -4.16 22.39
C ALA A 130 0.02 -2.85 23.13
N LYS A 131 -1.21 -2.69 23.65
CA LYS A 131 -1.63 -1.48 24.38
C LYS A 131 -0.87 -1.24 25.69
N LEU A 132 -0.18 -2.24 26.23
CA LEU A 132 0.61 -2.10 27.45
C LEU A 132 1.86 -1.24 27.24
N PHE A 133 2.29 -1.06 25.99
CA PHE A 133 3.46 -0.27 25.62
C PHE A 133 3.12 1.19 25.30
N TYR A 134 1.85 1.58 25.36
CA TYR A 134 1.39 2.92 24.98
C TYR A 134 1.01 3.75 26.20
N GLN A 135 1.47 5.00 26.24
CA GLN A 135 1.01 6.00 27.21
C GLN A 135 -0.35 6.56 26.80
N ARG A 136 -0.60 6.75 25.48
CA ARG A 136 -1.90 7.14 24.94
C ARG A 136 -2.54 5.99 24.17
N LYS A 137 -3.71 5.55 24.60
CA LYS A 137 -4.43 4.40 24.04
C LYS A 137 -5.70 4.91 23.38
N ILE A 138 -5.70 4.92 22.06
CA ILE A 138 -6.73 5.58 21.27
C ILE A 138 -7.79 4.56 20.85
N VAL A 139 -9.03 4.76 21.28
CA VAL A 139 -10.13 3.81 21.04
C VAL A 139 -10.82 4.18 19.75
N MET A 140 -10.92 3.22 18.83
CA MET A 140 -11.55 3.40 17.53
C MET A 140 -12.88 2.67 17.46
N GLU A 141 -13.80 3.20 16.66
CA GLU A 141 -15.02 2.50 16.28
C GLU A 141 -14.67 1.12 15.68
N PRO A 142 -15.42 0.05 16.01
CA PRO A 142 -15.13 -1.28 15.50
C PRO A 142 -15.06 -1.33 13.98
N ARG A 143 -16.00 -0.64 13.31
CA ARG A 143 -16.12 -0.62 11.86
C ARG A 143 -15.58 0.69 11.30
N VAL A 144 -14.29 0.72 10.98
CA VAL A 144 -13.59 1.90 10.45
C VAL A 144 -12.73 1.55 9.24
N HIS A 145 -12.78 2.40 8.21
CA HIS A 145 -11.95 2.24 7.00
C HIS A 145 -10.45 2.32 7.36
N VAL A 146 -9.59 1.56 6.68
CA VAL A 146 -8.18 1.46 7.08
C VAL A 146 -7.41 2.79 7.01
N VAL A 147 -7.71 3.63 6.01
CA VAL A 147 -7.16 4.99 5.88
C VAL A 147 -7.62 5.86 7.04
N GLU A 148 -8.93 5.92 7.29
CA GLU A 148 -9.52 6.69 8.39
C GLU A 148 -9.00 6.25 9.76
N ARG A 149 -8.82 4.94 9.94
CA ARG A 149 -8.35 4.36 11.19
C ARG A 149 -7.01 4.94 11.62
N SER A 150 -6.03 5.02 10.71
CA SER A 150 -4.73 5.61 11.01
C SER A 150 -4.83 7.12 11.22
N ARG A 151 -5.57 7.82 10.35
CA ARG A 151 -5.70 9.28 10.41
C ARG A 151 -6.38 9.76 11.68
N ARG A 152 -7.52 9.16 12.05
CA ARG A 152 -8.26 9.48 13.29
C ARG A 152 -7.43 9.19 14.53
N MET A 153 -6.73 8.04 14.57
CA MET A 153 -5.88 7.70 15.72
C MET A 153 -4.79 8.75 15.93
N VAL A 154 -4.14 9.18 14.85
CA VAL A 154 -3.06 10.17 14.94
C VAL A 154 -3.59 11.57 15.26
N ALA A 155 -4.72 11.97 14.68
CA ALA A 155 -5.39 13.23 14.99
C ALA A 155 -5.74 13.33 16.49
N GLU A 156 -6.34 12.28 17.05
CA GLU A 156 -6.66 12.21 18.48
C GLU A 156 -5.39 12.17 19.35
N ALA A 157 -4.39 11.38 18.95
CA ALA A 157 -3.13 11.28 19.70
C ALA A 157 -2.36 12.60 19.75
N LEU A 158 -2.36 13.39 18.68
CA LEU A 158 -1.64 14.67 18.57
C LEU A 158 -2.52 15.90 18.87
N GLY A 159 -3.83 15.73 19.04
CA GLY A 159 -4.75 16.80 19.40
C GLY A 159 -5.04 17.81 18.28
N TYR A 160 -5.06 17.37 17.01
CA TYR A 160 -5.45 18.23 15.88
C TYR A 160 -6.79 17.81 15.26
N THR A 161 -7.47 18.75 14.61
CA THR A 161 -8.71 18.48 13.87
C THR A 161 -8.41 17.73 12.58
N LEU A 162 -9.05 16.58 12.38
CA LEU A 162 -8.85 15.76 11.20
C LEU A 162 -9.26 16.51 9.92
N PRO A 163 -8.36 16.67 8.93
CA PRO A 163 -8.69 17.33 7.68
C PRO A 163 -9.69 16.54 6.83
N ALA A 164 -10.60 17.23 6.13
CA ALA A 164 -11.59 16.58 5.26
C ALA A 164 -10.95 15.91 4.03
N SER A 165 -9.96 16.56 3.40
CA SER A 165 -9.26 16.04 2.23
C SER A 165 -8.24 14.96 2.61
N ILE A 166 -8.17 13.88 1.84
CA ILE A 166 -7.15 12.83 1.98
C ILE A 166 -6.05 13.09 0.95
N ASP A 167 -4.82 13.28 1.43
CA ASP A 167 -3.64 13.50 0.59
C ASP A 167 -2.59 12.43 0.90
N PHE A 168 -2.39 11.49 -0.03
CA PHE A 168 -1.45 10.39 0.14
C PHE A 168 0.02 10.81 0.03
N GLY A 169 0.31 12.01 -0.49
CA GLY A 169 1.66 12.56 -0.58
C GLY A 169 2.64 11.76 -1.45
N LEU A 170 2.18 10.85 -2.31
CA LEU A 170 3.07 10.05 -3.15
C LEU A 170 3.73 10.92 -4.24
N GLN A 171 5.05 10.82 -4.37
CA GLN A 171 5.84 11.56 -5.36
C GLN A 171 6.51 10.59 -6.36
N PRO A 172 5.74 10.06 -7.34
CA PRO A 172 6.31 9.21 -8.38
C PRO A 172 7.36 9.95 -9.21
N SER A 173 8.35 9.20 -9.73
CA SER A 173 9.26 9.71 -10.76
C SER A 173 8.50 9.96 -12.06
N ALA A 174 8.86 11.03 -12.76
CA ALA A 174 8.30 11.35 -14.08
C ALA A 174 8.76 10.36 -15.18
N ALA A 175 9.92 9.73 -15.01
CA ALA A 175 10.49 8.83 -16.00
C ALA A 175 10.45 7.36 -15.54
N LEU A 176 10.11 6.47 -16.47
CA LEU A 176 10.30 5.02 -16.31
C LEU A 176 11.71 4.65 -16.75
N SER A 177 12.30 3.66 -16.09
CA SER A 177 13.61 3.11 -16.45
C SER A 177 13.57 2.16 -17.66
N PHE A 178 12.39 1.96 -18.25
CA PHE A 178 12.17 1.09 -19.40
C PHE A 178 11.12 1.69 -20.35
N ALA A 179 11.15 1.26 -21.61
CA ALA A 179 10.17 1.67 -22.61
C ALA A 179 8.85 0.94 -22.41
N MET A 180 7.74 1.68 -22.43
CA MET A 180 6.40 1.13 -22.34
C MET A 180 5.54 1.73 -23.46
N PRO A 181 4.97 0.92 -24.38
CA PRO A 181 3.98 1.39 -25.33
C PRO A 181 2.87 2.18 -24.65
N ARG A 182 2.50 3.34 -25.21
CA ARG A 182 1.44 4.22 -24.69
C ARG A 182 0.34 4.43 -25.73
N PRO A 183 -0.91 4.64 -25.30
CA PRO A 183 -1.40 4.52 -23.93
C PRO A 183 -1.43 3.05 -23.46
N TYR A 184 -1.41 2.82 -22.14
CA TYR A 184 -1.49 1.45 -21.59
C TYR A 184 -2.36 1.35 -20.35
N VAL A 185 -2.90 0.15 -20.14
CA VAL A 185 -3.62 -0.24 -18.93
C VAL A 185 -2.84 -1.34 -18.21
N ALA A 186 -2.67 -1.18 -16.90
CA ALA A 186 -2.03 -2.18 -16.06
C ALA A 186 -3.08 -3.18 -15.54
N LEU A 187 -2.89 -4.47 -15.83
CA LEU A 187 -3.70 -5.55 -15.27
C LEU A 187 -2.94 -6.21 -14.11
N VAL A 188 -3.26 -5.79 -12.89
CA VAL A 188 -2.59 -6.22 -11.65
C VAL A 188 -3.26 -7.51 -11.16
N HIS A 189 -2.79 -8.64 -11.69
CA HIS A 189 -3.32 -9.98 -11.38
C HIS A 189 -2.73 -10.61 -10.11
N ALA A 190 -1.54 -10.14 -9.71
CA ALA A 190 -0.70 -10.77 -8.70
C ALA A 190 -1.26 -10.62 -7.28
N THR A 191 -1.68 -11.71 -6.64
CA THR A 191 -2.14 -11.73 -5.25
C THR A 191 -1.43 -12.78 -4.40
N SER A 192 -1.36 -12.55 -3.09
CA SER A 192 -0.68 -13.44 -2.14
C SER A 192 -1.48 -14.70 -1.79
N ARG A 193 -2.75 -14.76 -2.16
CA ARG A 193 -3.59 -15.95 -1.97
C ARG A 193 -4.28 -16.33 -3.27
N ALA A 194 -4.18 -17.60 -3.66
CA ALA A 194 -4.76 -18.09 -4.91
C ALA A 194 -6.27 -17.86 -4.99
N ASP A 195 -6.97 -17.92 -3.85
CA ASP A 195 -8.42 -17.68 -3.78
C ASP A 195 -8.81 -16.23 -4.02
N LYS A 196 -7.89 -15.26 -3.93
CA LYS A 196 -8.11 -13.86 -4.30
C LYS A 196 -7.86 -13.59 -5.79
N GLY A 197 -7.44 -14.60 -6.56
CA GLY A 197 -7.19 -14.46 -7.99
C GLY A 197 -8.47 -14.15 -8.76
N TRP A 198 -8.32 -13.65 -9.98
CA TRP A 198 -9.44 -13.48 -10.92
C TRP A 198 -9.27 -14.47 -12.08
N PRO A 199 -10.34 -15.11 -12.59
CA PRO A 199 -10.22 -16.13 -13.62
C PRO A 199 -9.47 -15.63 -14.86
N GLN A 200 -8.57 -16.46 -15.40
CA GLN A 200 -7.75 -16.11 -16.57
C GLN A 200 -8.60 -15.65 -17.77
N ALA A 201 -9.73 -16.31 -18.01
CA ALA A 201 -10.65 -15.93 -19.08
C ALA A 201 -11.16 -14.48 -18.93
N ALA A 202 -11.40 -14.02 -17.70
CA ALA A 202 -11.88 -12.67 -17.45
C ALA A 202 -10.80 -11.60 -17.72
N TRP A 203 -9.53 -11.90 -17.41
CA TRP A 203 -8.40 -11.05 -17.83
C TRP A 203 -8.29 -10.95 -19.35
N VAL A 204 -8.48 -12.06 -20.06
CA VAL A 204 -8.45 -12.11 -21.53
C VAL A 204 -9.58 -11.27 -22.13
N ASP A 205 -10.79 -11.36 -21.58
CA ASP A 205 -11.94 -10.55 -22.04
C ASP A 205 -11.69 -9.05 -21.89
N VAL A 206 -11.19 -8.61 -20.73
CA VAL A 206 -10.84 -7.21 -20.50
C VAL A 206 -9.72 -6.74 -21.42
N ALA A 207 -8.67 -7.55 -21.58
CA ALA A 207 -7.57 -7.23 -22.47
C ALA A 207 -8.02 -7.11 -23.93
N ARG A 208 -8.95 -7.96 -24.40
CA ARG A 208 -9.49 -7.91 -25.77
C ARG A 208 -10.13 -6.55 -26.07
N GLU A 209 -10.99 -6.07 -25.17
CA GLU A 209 -11.70 -4.79 -25.33
C GLU A 209 -10.76 -3.58 -25.30
N LEU A 210 -9.72 -3.66 -24.47
CA LEU A 210 -8.69 -2.62 -24.39
C LEU A 210 -7.78 -2.60 -25.61
N LEU A 211 -7.39 -3.78 -26.09
CA LEU A 211 -6.55 -3.92 -27.28
C LEU A 211 -7.25 -3.36 -28.52
N ALA A 212 -8.56 -3.59 -28.64
CA ALA A 212 -9.40 -3.05 -29.70
C ALA A 212 -9.50 -1.51 -29.71
N ARG A 213 -9.11 -0.85 -28.61
CA ARG A 213 -9.06 0.62 -28.45
C ARG A 213 -7.63 1.16 -28.41
N ASP A 214 -6.67 0.42 -28.96
CA ASP A 214 -5.27 0.82 -29.04
C ASP A 214 -4.51 0.99 -27.71
N TYR A 215 -5.06 0.53 -26.58
CA TYR A 215 -4.31 0.42 -25.33
C TYR A 215 -3.36 -0.77 -25.29
N ALA A 216 -2.08 -0.55 -25.00
CA ALA A 216 -1.22 -1.65 -24.60
C ALA A 216 -1.63 -2.22 -23.23
N ILE A 217 -1.36 -3.50 -23.01
CA ILE A 217 -1.62 -4.21 -21.77
C ILE A 217 -0.31 -4.44 -21.05
N ALA A 218 -0.25 -4.07 -19.77
CA ALA A 218 0.92 -4.30 -18.94
C ALA A 218 0.60 -5.24 -17.77
N LEU A 219 1.43 -6.26 -17.57
CA LEU A 219 1.25 -7.32 -16.57
C LEU A 219 2.36 -7.29 -15.51
N PRO A 220 2.30 -6.40 -14.49
CA PRO A 220 3.35 -6.25 -13.50
C PRO A 220 3.45 -7.47 -12.57
N TRP A 221 4.65 -7.66 -12.00
CA TRP A 221 4.98 -8.78 -11.10
C TRP A 221 6.07 -8.37 -10.09
N GLY A 222 6.09 -9.02 -8.94
CA GLY A 222 7.07 -8.82 -7.85
C GLY A 222 7.82 -10.09 -7.44
N SER A 223 7.30 -11.27 -7.79
CA SER A 223 7.91 -12.58 -7.55
C SER A 223 7.93 -13.45 -8.81
N GLU A 224 8.81 -14.47 -8.84
CA GLU A 224 8.91 -15.38 -9.99
C GLU A 224 7.61 -16.14 -10.27
N THR A 225 6.83 -16.46 -9.22
CA THR A 225 5.50 -17.05 -9.38
C THR A 225 4.52 -16.11 -10.08
N GLU A 226 4.56 -14.82 -9.73
CA GLU A 226 3.73 -13.80 -10.38
C GLU A 226 4.19 -13.53 -11.82
N ARG A 227 5.50 -13.64 -12.09
CA ARG A 227 6.02 -13.55 -13.46
C ARG A 227 5.45 -14.66 -14.34
N ARG A 228 5.49 -15.92 -13.89
CA ARG A 228 4.91 -17.05 -14.62
C ARG A 228 3.41 -16.89 -14.84
N THR A 229 2.70 -16.31 -13.87
CA THR A 229 1.28 -15.97 -14.02
C THR A 229 1.08 -14.90 -15.10
N SER A 230 1.95 -13.88 -15.13
CA SER A 230 1.95 -12.86 -16.18
C SER A 230 2.20 -13.47 -17.57
N GLU A 231 3.14 -14.42 -17.66
CA GLU A 231 3.44 -15.16 -18.89
C GLU A 231 2.23 -15.98 -19.34
N ALA A 232 1.59 -16.73 -18.45
CA ALA A 232 0.38 -17.50 -18.77
C ALA A 232 -0.79 -16.63 -19.25
N ILE A 233 -1.05 -15.50 -18.57
CA ILE A 233 -2.08 -14.54 -18.99
C ILE A 233 -1.72 -13.92 -20.35
N ARG A 234 -0.45 -13.53 -20.56
CA ARG A 234 0.02 -12.97 -21.82
C ARG A 234 -0.20 -13.92 -22.99
N GLU A 235 0.21 -15.18 -22.85
CA GLU A 235 0.02 -16.19 -23.91
C GLU A 235 -1.46 -16.39 -24.23
N ALA A 236 -2.33 -16.43 -23.20
CA ALA A 236 -3.76 -16.54 -23.40
C ALA A 236 -4.37 -15.32 -24.13
N ILE A 237 -3.91 -14.11 -23.83
CA ILE A 237 -4.34 -12.89 -24.53
C ILE A 237 -3.90 -12.93 -25.99
N ILE A 238 -2.62 -13.25 -26.24
CA ILE A 238 -2.05 -13.30 -27.61
C ILE A 238 -2.76 -14.35 -28.46
N ALA A 239 -3.07 -15.52 -27.90
CA ALA A 239 -3.83 -16.56 -28.58
C ALA A 239 -5.27 -16.11 -28.90
N ALA A 240 -5.91 -15.37 -28.01
CA ALA A 240 -7.27 -14.87 -28.19
C ALA A 240 -7.36 -13.65 -29.12
N VAL A 241 -6.28 -12.88 -29.27
CA VAL A 241 -6.22 -11.67 -30.09
C VAL A 241 -4.92 -11.66 -30.92
N PRO A 242 -4.87 -12.40 -32.04
CA PRO A 242 -3.66 -12.50 -32.87
C PRO A 242 -3.13 -11.14 -33.34
N GLY A 243 -1.81 -11.01 -33.48
CA GLY A 243 -1.15 -9.77 -33.91
C GLY A 243 -0.86 -8.76 -32.79
N THR A 244 -1.11 -9.10 -31.52
CA THR A 244 -0.94 -8.18 -30.37
C THR A 244 0.31 -8.43 -29.52
N VAL A 245 1.24 -9.28 -29.98
CA VAL A 245 2.45 -9.70 -29.22
C VAL A 245 3.27 -8.51 -28.69
N GLY A 246 3.42 -7.45 -29.48
CA GLY A 246 4.16 -6.23 -29.11
C GLY A 246 3.37 -5.25 -28.21
N ARG A 247 2.08 -5.53 -27.99
CA ARG A 247 1.16 -4.70 -27.19
C ARG A 247 0.79 -5.31 -25.84
N VAL A 248 1.15 -6.57 -25.58
CA VAL A 248 0.99 -7.22 -24.27
C VAL A 248 2.37 -7.39 -23.65
N VAL A 249 2.69 -6.54 -22.68
CA VAL A 249 4.03 -6.37 -22.13
C VAL A 249 4.08 -6.86 -20.68
N ILE A 250 5.08 -7.67 -20.38
CA ILE A 250 5.48 -7.99 -19.00
C ILE A 250 6.65 -7.06 -18.69
N PRO A 251 6.48 -6.02 -17.86
CA PRO A 251 7.56 -5.10 -17.54
C PRO A 251 8.70 -5.83 -16.81
N PRO A 252 9.92 -5.26 -16.81
CA PRO A 252 11.00 -5.78 -15.97
C PRO A 252 10.60 -5.74 -14.50
N ARG A 253 11.37 -6.44 -13.65
CA ARG A 253 11.17 -6.36 -12.21
C ARG A 253 11.42 -4.92 -11.73
N MET A 254 10.44 -4.33 -11.08
CA MET A 254 10.48 -2.94 -10.63
C MET A 254 10.69 -2.83 -9.12
N SER A 255 11.38 -1.78 -8.70
CA SER A 255 11.35 -1.35 -7.29
C SER A 255 10.00 -0.70 -6.96
N LEU A 256 9.64 -0.53 -5.68
CA LEU A 256 8.38 0.12 -5.33
C LEU A 256 8.27 1.57 -5.88
N PRO A 257 9.31 2.43 -5.80
CA PRO A 257 9.29 3.72 -6.48
C PRO A 257 9.01 3.62 -7.99
N ASP A 258 9.65 2.67 -8.69
CA ASP A 258 9.44 2.47 -10.12
C ASP A 258 8.04 1.96 -10.43
N VAL A 259 7.49 1.07 -9.59
CA VAL A 259 6.09 0.62 -9.69
C VAL A 259 5.14 1.78 -9.50
N THR A 260 5.37 2.68 -8.54
CA THR A 260 4.53 3.86 -8.33
C THR A 260 4.57 4.77 -9.57
N ALA A 261 5.75 5.03 -10.15
CA ALA A 261 5.88 5.79 -11.39
C ALA A 261 5.19 5.09 -12.58
N PHE A 262 5.32 3.77 -12.69
CA PHE A 262 4.66 2.97 -13.71
C PHE A 262 3.13 3.01 -13.59
N LEU A 263 2.58 2.96 -12.39
CA LEU A 263 1.13 3.06 -12.18
C LEU A 263 0.62 4.48 -12.42
N ASP A 264 1.39 5.50 -12.02
CA ASP A 264 1.05 6.90 -12.25
C ASP A 264 0.91 7.24 -13.74
N GLN A 265 1.73 6.60 -14.57
CA GLN A 265 1.75 6.81 -16.02
C GLN A 265 0.77 5.91 -16.79
N ALA A 266 0.12 4.95 -16.11
CA ALA A 266 -0.94 4.14 -16.71
C ALA A 266 -2.18 5.00 -17.00
N THR A 267 -2.89 4.68 -18.08
CA THR A 267 -4.19 5.30 -18.36
C THR A 267 -5.23 4.82 -17.36
N ALA A 268 -5.21 3.52 -17.05
CA ALA A 268 -6.05 2.91 -16.04
C ALA A 268 -5.37 1.68 -15.41
N VAL A 269 -5.93 1.22 -14.30
CA VAL A 269 -5.51 0.01 -13.60
C VAL A 269 -6.73 -0.87 -13.36
N VAL A 270 -6.62 -2.16 -13.66
CA VAL A 270 -7.61 -3.17 -13.27
C VAL A 270 -6.87 -4.21 -12.45
N GLY A 271 -7.32 -4.50 -11.23
CA GLY A 271 -6.52 -5.36 -10.38
C GLY A 271 -7.27 -5.97 -9.22
N VAL A 272 -6.79 -7.12 -8.75
CA VAL A 272 -7.27 -7.72 -7.50
C VAL A 272 -6.73 -6.99 -6.27
N ASP A 273 -7.38 -7.16 -5.12
CA ASP A 273 -7.02 -6.55 -3.83
C ASP A 273 -5.57 -6.83 -3.41
N THR A 274 -4.68 -5.89 -3.75
CA THR A 274 -3.23 -6.00 -3.61
C THR A 274 -2.63 -4.62 -3.35
N GLY A 275 -1.39 -4.61 -2.85
CA GLY A 275 -0.66 -3.36 -2.60
C GLY A 275 -0.54 -2.47 -3.85
N LEU A 276 -0.43 -3.04 -5.06
CA LEU A 276 -0.30 -2.28 -6.30
C LEU A 276 -1.61 -1.55 -6.66
N VAL A 277 -2.77 -2.19 -6.46
CA VAL A 277 -4.07 -1.53 -6.64
C VAL A 277 -4.25 -0.39 -5.65
N HIS A 278 -3.83 -0.58 -4.39
CA HIS A 278 -3.88 0.51 -3.41
C HIS A 278 -2.94 1.68 -3.75
N ILE A 279 -1.78 1.42 -4.38
CA ILE A 279 -0.92 2.48 -4.91
C ILE A 279 -1.64 3.26 -6.02
N ALA A 280 -2.27 2.57 -6.97
CA ALA A 280 -3.02 3.21 -8.06
C ALA A 280 -4.19 4.06 -7.53
N ALA A 281 -4.94 3.54 -6.56
CA ALA A 281 -6.02 4.26 -5.89
C ALA A 281 -5.51 5.49 -5.12
N ALA A 282 -4.37 5.37 -4.43
CA ALA A 282 -3.72 6.49 -3.72
C ALA A 282 -3.21 7.59 -4.67
N LEU A 283 -2.85 7.23 -5.90
CA LEU A 283 -2.50 8.15 -6.99
C LEU A 283 -3.74 8.72 -7.71
N CYS A 284 -4.96 8.36 -7.29
CA CYS A 284 -6.22 8.75 -7.92
C CYS A 284 -6.30 8.38 -9.42
N LYS A 285 -5.61 7.31 -9.84
CA LYS A 285 -5.68 6.79 -11.21
C LYS A 285 -7.04 6.12 -11.44
N PRO A 286 -7.61 6.20 -12.66
CA PRO A 286 -8.76 5.37 -13.04
C PRO A 286 -8.49 3.91 -12.70
N THR A 287 -9.18 3.38 -11.69
CA THR A 287 -8.87 2.07 -11.10
C THR A 287 -10.15 1.27 -10.92
N VAL A 288 -10.17 0.05 -11.46
CA VAL A 288 -11.17 -0.96 -11.13
C VAL A 288 -10.54 -1.95 -10.15
N ALA A 289 -10.94 -1.88 -8.90
CA ALA A 289 -10.44 -2.73 -7.82
C ALA A 289 -11.37 -3.93 -7.63
N LEU A 290 -10.84 -5.13 -7.81
CA LEU A 290 -11.58 -6.39 -7.79
C LEU A 290 -11.45 -7.06 -6.43
N TYR A 291 -12.59 -7.25 -5.78
CA TYR A 291 -12.73 -7.84 -4.45
C TYR A 291 -13.55 -9.13 -4.51
N ASN A 292 -13.24 -10.04 -3.60
CA ASN A 292 -13.99 -11.29 -3.46
C ASN A 292 -14.08 -11.76 -1.99
N PHE A 293 -14.11 -10.82 -1.04
CA PHE A 293 -14.12 -11.11 0.39
C PHE A 293 -14.98 -10.13 1.17
N THR A 294 -15.47 -10.56 2.34
CA THR A 294 -16.44 -9.82 3.18
C THR A 294 -15.91 -8.49 3.73
N THR A 295 -14.60 -8.31 3.72
CA THR A 295 -13.93 -7.13 4.29
C THR A 295 -13.50 -6.10 3.25
N ALA A 296 -14.01 -6.18 2.01
CA ALA A 296 -13.70 -5.25 0.92
C ALA A 296 -13.95 -3.77 1.29
N TRP A 297 -15.00 -3.52 2.06
CA TRP A 297 -15.33 -2.18 2.59
C TRP A 297 -14.20 -1.50 3.37
N ARG A 298 -13.16 -2.24 3.80
CA ARG A 298 -12.04 -1.70 4.58
C ARG A 298 -10.98 -1.01 3.74
N THR A 299 -10.88 -1.34 2.46
CA THR A 299 -9.74 -0.95 1.61
C THR A 299 -10.18 -0.29 0.29
N GLY A 300 -11.48 -0.04 0.13
CA GLY A 300 -12.05 0.61 -1.05
C GLY A 300 -11.63 2.07 -1.22
N GLY A 301 -11.51 2.52 -2.47
CA GLY A 301 -10.94 3.82 -2.84
C GLY A 301 -11.87 5.03 -2.70
N TYR A 302 -12.65 5.13 -1.63
CA TYR A 302 -13.76 6.09 -1.51
C TYR A 302 -13.38 7.58 -1.57
N TRP A 303 -12.09 7.93 -1.45
CA TRP A 303 -11.58 9.30 -1.48
C TRP A 303 -11.58 9.94 -2.87
N THR A 304 -11.89 9.17 -3.92
CA THR A 304 -11.90 9.66 -5.29
C THR A 304 -12.97 8.94 -6.11
N PRO A 305 -13.67 9.63 -7.03
CA PRO A 305 -14.59 8.97 -7.97
C PRO A 305 -13.84 8.12 -9.02
N ASN A 306 -12.51 8.26 -9.13
CA ASN A 306 -11.71 7.52 -10.11
C ASN A 306 -11.46 6.06 -9.71
N VAL A 307 -11.96 5.59 -8.55
CA VAL A 307 -11.80 4.21 -8.10
C VAL A 307 -13.17 3.56 -8.00
N HIS A 308 -13.35 2.46 -8.73
CA HIS A 308 -14.56 1.66 -8.71
C HIS A 308 -14.25 0.30 -8.07
N ASP A 309 -14.78 0.09 -6.87
CA ASP A 309 -14.64 -1.18 -6.14
C ASP A 309 -15.74 -2.15 -6.60
N LEU A 310 -15.34 -3.32 -7.12
CA LEU A 310 -16.25 -4.35 -7.60
C LEU A 310 -16.15 -5.63 -6.78
N GLY A 311 -17.30 -6.26 -6.56
CA GLY A 311 -17.41 -7.59 -5.95
C GLY A 311 -17.77 -7.58 -4.48
N SER A 312 -18.15 -8.76 -3.99
CA SER A 312 -18.49 -9.03 -2.61
C SER A 312 -17.88 -10.38 -2.19
N ALA A 313 -18.13 -10.83 -0.97
CA ALA A 313 -17.62 -12.12 -0.50
C ALA A 313 -18.14 -13.34 -1.29
N GLU A 314 -19.25 -13.18 -2.00
CA GLU A 314 -20.07 -14.30 -2.47
C GLU A 314 -19.73 -14.72 -3.91
N ALA A 315 -19.18 -13.81 -4.73
CA ALA A 315 -18.78 -14.11 -6.10
C ALA A 315 -17.67 -13.16 -6.58
N HIS A 316 -16.81 -13.68 -7.47
CA HIS A 316 -15.89 -12.83 -8.23
C HIS A 316 -16.68 -11.90 -9.15
N PRO A 317 -16.23 -10.64 -9.33
CA PRO A 317 -16.76 -9.77 -10.37
C PRO A 317 -16.67 -10.45 -11.74
N THR A 318 -17.63 -10.22 -12.61
CA THR A 318 -17.55 -10.69 -14.01
C THR A 318 -16.69 -9.75 -14.86
N SER A 319 -16.18 -10.23 -15.99
CA SER A 319 -15.49 -9.36 -16.96
C SER A 319 -16.41 -8.24 -17.45
N ALA A 320 -17.71 -8.51 -17.65
CA ALA A 320 -18.70 -7.49 -18.00
C ALA A 320 -18.80 -6.36 -16.96
N GLN A 321 -18.85 -6.69 -15.67
CA GLN A 321 -18.87 -5.68 -14.59
C GLN A 321 -17.59 -4.83 -14.58
N ALA A 322 -16.44 -5.46 -14.80
CA ALA A 322 -15.17 -4.74 -14.90
C ALA A 322 -15.17 -3.77 -16.10
N LEU A 323 -15.62 -4.23 -17.27
CA LEU A 323 -15.72 -3.41 -18.49
C LEU A 323 -16.70 -2.23 -18.30
N ASP A 324 -17.84 -2.44 -17.67
CA ASP A 324 -18.80 -1.37 -17.38
C ASP A 324 -18.21 -0.32 -16.41
N ALA A 325 -17.48 -0.76 -15.39
CA ALA A 325 -16.75 0.17 -14.52
C ALA A 325 -15.68 0.96 -15.28
N MET A 326 -14.97 0.32 -16.22
CA MET A 326 -13.98 1.02 -17.06
C MET A 326 -14.63 2.06 -17.99
N ARG A 327 -15.83 1.78 -18.54
CA ARG A 327 -16.62 2.78 -19.30
C ARG A 327 -17.03 3.95 -18.43
N ALA A 328 -17.50 3.68 -17.20
CA ALA A 328 -17.87 4.73 -16.25
C ALA A 328 -16.69 5.62 -15.86
N LEU A 329 -15.47 5.07 -15.87
CA LEU A 329 -14.21 5.79 -15.69
C LEU A 329 -13.70 6.51 -16.96
N GLY A 330 -14.41 6.41 -18.09
CA GLY A 330 -14.03 7.02 -19.36
C GLY A 330 -12.82 6.39 -20.05
N VAL A 331 -12.49 5.13 -19.71
CA VAL A 331 -11.36 4.40 -20.29
C VAL A 331 -11.76 3.65 -21.56
N LEU A 332 -12.98 3.11 -21.58
CA LEU A 332 -13.59 2.35 -22.67
C LEU A 332 -14.76 3.08 -23.32
#